data_AF-A0A7J9CWH4-F1
#
_entry.id   AF-A0A7J9CWH4-F1
#
_cell.length_a   1.000
_cell.length_b   1.000
_cell.length_c   1.000
_cell.angle_alpha   90.00
_cell.angle_beta   90.00
_cell.angle_gamma   90.00
#
_symmetry.space_group_name_H-M   'P 1'
#
loop_
_entity.id
_entity.type
_entity.pdbx_description
1 polymer ?
#
loop_
_entity_poly.entity_id
_entity_poly.type
_entity_poly.pdbx_seq_one_letter_code
_entity_poly.pdbx_strand_id
1 'polypeptide(L)'
;MPKAPRVLRARARLPITTLLLDVSKGCPAGGIDLRLEMSKGGEDGPSVGEIDIGKYCHGGFFLYVSIVFEIKETQKWEHFHVPLLLSPFSITAYRGS
;
A
#
# COMPACT_ATOMS: atom_id res chain seq x y z
N MET A 1 -14.54 -18.64 40.57
CA MET A 1 -14.84 -18.33 39.15
C MET A 1 -13.52 -18.27 38.39
N PRO A 2 -13.13 -19.31 37.61
CA PRO A 2 -11.92 -19.22 36.80
C PRO A 2 -12.16 -18.25 35.63
N LYS A 3 -11.23 -17.31 35.44
CA LYS A 3 -11.28 -16.30 34.38
C LYS A 3 -10.97 -16.98 33.04
N ALA A 4 -11.87 -16.86 32.06
CA ALA A 4 -11.71 -17.46 30.74
C ALA A 4 -10.36 -17.04 30.09
N PRO A 5 -9.64 -17.94 29.41
CA PRO A 5 -8.36 -17.63 28.79
C PRO A 5 -8.59 -16.59 27.70
N ARG A 6 -7.97 -15.42 27.87
CA ARG A 6 -7.96 -14.36 26.87
C ARG A 6 -7.08 -14.85 25.73
N VAL A 7 -7.70 -15.34 24.65
CA VAL A 7 -7.01 -15.71 23.42
C VAL A 7 -6.32 -14.45 22.89
N LEU A 8 -5.02 -14.33 23.15
CA LEU A 8 -4.16 -13.37 22.48
C LEU A 8 -4.09 -13.81 21.02
N ARG A 9 -4.99 -13.29 20.18
CA ARG A 9 -4.74 -13.28 18.73
C ARG A 9 -3.45 -12.49 18.55
N ALA A 10 -2.33 -13.18 18.30
CA ALA A 10 -1.15 -12.55 17.74
C ALA A 10 -1.64 -11.74 16.54
N ARG A 11 -1.43 -10.41 16.54
CA ARG A 11 -1.70 -9.60 15.36
C ARG A 11 -0.83 -10.18 14.25
N ALA A 12 -1.42 -10.95 13.34
CA ALA A 12 -0.74 -11.31 12.11
C ALA A 12 -0.30 -9.98 11.47
N ARG A 13 1.02 -9.80 11.31
CA ARG A 13 1.55 -8.62 10.62
C ARG A 13 0.90 -8.63 9.23
N LEU A 14 0.30 -7.51 8.82
CA LEU A 14 -0.25 -7.41 7.47
C LEU A 14 0.87 -7.74 6.48
N PRO A 15 0.65 -8.59 5.48
CA PRO A 15 1.71 -9.01 4.56
C PRO A 15 2.27 -7.82 3.76
N ILE A 16 1.46 -6.78 3.55
CA ILE A 16 1.82 -5.55 2.86
C ILE A 16 1.49 -4.35 3.75
N THR A 17 2.40 -3.40 3.86
CA THR A 17 2.18 -2.06 4.42
C THR A 17 2.49 -1.01 3.36
N THR A 18 1.73 0.09 3.38
CA THR A 18 1.97 1.24 2.50
C THR A 18 1.95 2.52 3.32
N LEU A 19 2.71 3.51 2.86
CA LEU A 19 2.76 4.86 3.41
C LEU A 19 2.67 5.82 2.25
N LEU A 20 1.79 6.82 2.34
CA LEU A 20 1.69 7.88 1.35
C LEU A 20 2.19 9.20 1.94
N LEU A 21 3.19 9.80 1.29
CA LEU A 21 3.80 11.06 1.72
C LEU A 21 3.71 12.09 0.60
N ASP A 22 3.15 13.26 0.91
CA ASP A 22 3.24 14.45 0.06
C ASP A 22 4.58 15.13 0.31
N VAL A 23 5.53 14.93 -0.60
CA VAL A 23 6.88 15.50 -0.49
C VAL A 23 6.91 17.00 -0.80
N SER A 24 5.87 17.53 -1.46
CA SER A 24 5.75 18.98 -1.70
C SER A 24 5.32 19.73 -0.43
N LYS A 25 4.58 19.06 0.46
CA LYS A 25 4.13 19.62 1.76
C LYS A 25 4.91 19.10 2.96
N GLY A 26 5.68 18.03 2.80
CA GLY A 26 6.40 17.38 3.91
C GLY A 26 5.48 16.71 4.93
N CYS A 27 4.30 16.24 4.52
CA CYS A 27 3.30 15.66 5.42
C CYS A 27 2.66 14.39 4.85
N PRO A 28 2.07 13.52 5.69
CA PRO A 28 1.31 12.37 5.22
C PRO A 28 0.19 12.79 4.28
N ALA A 29 0.05 12.10 3.15
CA ALA A 29 -1.04 12.37 2.21
C ALA A 29 -2.33 11.70 2.68
N GLY A 30 -2.99 12.34 3.65
CA GLY A 30 -4.24 11.88 4.25
C GLY A 30 -5.45 12.08 3.33
N GLY A 31 -6.50 11.27 3.54
CA GLY A 31 -7.76 11.37 2.80
C GLY A 31 -7.77 10.74 1.40
N ILE A 32 -6.74 9.94 1.09
CA ILE A 32 -6.64 9.20 -0.17
C ILE A 32 -7.18 7.78 0.03
N ASP A 33 -8.08 7.37 -0.85
CA ASP A 33 -8.55 5.99 -0.90
C ASP A 33 -7.47 5.10 -1.52
N LEU A 34 -7.05 4.09 -0.77
CA LEU A 34 -6.06 3.09 -1.15
C LEU A 34 -6.75 1.74 -1.31
N ARG A 35 -6.86 1.25 -2.54
CA ARG A 35 -7.40 -0.07 -2.83
C ARG A 35 -6.25 -1.04 -3.12
N LEU A 36 -6.08 -2.05 -2.26
CA LEU A 36 -5.12 -3.14 -2.48
C LEU A 36 -5.82 -4.34 -3.10
N GLU A 37 -5.32 -4.81 -4.23
CA GLU A 37 -5.80 -6.03 -4.89
C GLU A 37 -4.70 -7.09 -4.96
N MET A 38 -5.06 -8.32 -4.61
CA MET A 38 -4.21 -9.49 -4.79
C MET A 38 -4.81 -10.35 -5.89
N SER A 39 -4.15 -10.44 -7.03
CA SER A 39 -4.47 -11.45 -8.04
C SER A 39 -3.89 -12.79 -7.60
N LYS A 40 -4.73 -13.81 -7.45
CA LYS A 40 -4.28 -15.18 -7.18
C LYS A 40 -4.04 -15.84 -8.54
N GLY A 41 -2.77 -16.07 -8.87
CA GLY A 41 -2.34 -16.52 -10.20
C GLY A 41 -3.15 -17.70 -10.75
N GLY A 42 -3.95 -17.40 -11.78
CA GLY A 42 -4.30 -18.31 -12.88
C GLY A 42 -3.87 -17.76 -14.25
N GLU A 43 -3.45 -16.49 -14.29
CA GLU A 43 -2.90 -15.76 -15.42
C GLU A 43 -1.88 -14.80 -14.77
N ASP A 44 -0.63 -14.75 -15.24
CA ASP A 44 0.50 -14.02 -14.63
C ASP A 44 0.31 -12.48 -14.66
N GLY A 45 -0.68 -12.00 -13.92
CA GLY A 45 -1.04 -10.60 -13.77
C GLY A 45 -0.54 -10.06 -12.42
N PRO A 46 0.21 -8.96 -12.42
CA PRO A 46 0.79 -8.43 -11.20
C PRO A 46 -0.26 -7.80 -10.23
N SER A 47 0.10 -7.69 -8.95
CA SER A 47 -0.80 -7.16 -7.90
C SER A 47 -1.09 -5.67 -8.13
N VAL A 48 -2.34 -5.22 -8.13
CA VAL A 48 -2.69 -3.81 -8.45
C VAL A 48 -3.09 -3.06 -7.18
N GLY A 49 -2.45 -1.92 -6.92
CA GLY A 49 -2.90 -0.95 -5.94
C GLY A 49 -3.38 0.33 -6.62
N GLU A 50 -4.68 0.63 -6.61
CA GLU A 50 -5.24 1.86 -7.19
C GLU A 50 -5.35 2.97 -6.14
N ILE A 51 -4.94 4.18 -6.53
CA ILE A 51 -4.81 5.36 -5.66
C ILE A 51 -5.43 6.56 -6.37
N ASP A 52 -6.49 7.14 -5.79
CA ASP A 52 -7.14 8.37 -6.29
C ASP A 52 -6.40 9.61 -5.78
N ILE A 53 -5.60 10.23 -6.66
CA ILE A 53 -4.78 11.41 -6.35
C ILE A 53 -5.51 12.70 -6.76
N GLY A 54 -6.45 12.61 -7.70
CA GLY A 54 -7.20 13.76 -8.22
C GLY A 54 -7.96 14.51 -7.13
N LYS A 55 -8.49 13.80 -6.12
CA LYS A 55 -9.15 14.41 -4.96
C LYS A 55 -8.19 15.07 -3.97
N TYR A 56 -6.93 14.63 -3.94
CA TYR A 56 -5.94 15.09 -2.97
C TYR A 56 -5.19 16.35 -3.45
N CYS A 57 -4.86 16.41 -4.75
CA CYS A 57 -4.11 17.52 -5.33
C CYS A 57 -4.88 18.15 -6.50
N HIS A 58 -5.72 19.15 -6.19
CA HIS A 58 -6.41 19.95 -7.21
C HIS A 58 -5.38 20.65 -8.12
N GLY A 59 -5.33 20.23 -9.39
CA GLY A 59 -4.38 20.74 -10.38
C GLY A 59 -3.07 19.95 -10.49
N GLY A 60 -2.94 18.83 -9.78
CA GLY A 60 -1.86 17.87 -10.00
C GLY A 60 -2.00 17.12 -11.34
N PHE A 61 -0.89 16.58 -11.84
CA PHE A 61 -0.85 15.88 -13.13
C PHE A 61 -1.49 14.49 -13.08
N PHE A 62 -1.47 13.84 -11.91
CA PHE A 62 -1.95 12.47 -11.75
C PHE A 62 -3.36 12.45 -11.15
N LEU A 63 -4.32 11.86 -11.86
CA LEU A 63 -5.67 11.61 -11.36
C LEU A 63 -5.74 10.31 -10.58
N TYR A 64 -5.08 9.27 -11.10
CA TYR A 64 -5.01 7.94 -10.50
C TYR A 64 -3.62 7.34 -10.70
N VAL A 65 -3.17 6.51 -9.74
CA VAL A 65 -1.96 5.71 -9.89
C VAL A 65 -2.22 4.26 -9.51
N SER A 66 -1.71 3.36 -10.35
CA SER A 66 -1.66 1.93 -10.08
C SER A 66 -0.23 1.51 -9.78
N ILE A 67 0.04 1.01 -8.57
CA ILE A 67 1.35 0.42 -8.21
C ILE A 67 1.24 -1.08 -8.34
N VAL A 68 2.18 -1.65 -9.09
CA VAL A 68 2.06 -3.02 -9.56
C VAL A 68 3.33 -3.81 -9.26
N PHE A 69 3.23 -4.88 -8.46
CA PHE A 69 4.39 -5.70 -8.08
C PHE A 69 4.07 -7.20 -7.87
N GLU A 70 5.11 -8.01 -8.04
CA GLU A 70 5.07 -9.47 -7.92
C GLU A 70 5.58 -9.91 -6.54
N ILE A 71 4.88 -10.88 -5.93
CA ILE A 71 5.35 -11.61 -4.74
C ILE A 71 5.59 -13.05 -5.15
N LYS A 72 6.86 -13.48 -5.17
CA LYS A 72 7.22 -14.85 -5.51
C LYS A 72 6.82 -15.82 -4.40
N GLU A 73 6.69 -17.10 -4.73
CA GLU A 73 6.42 -18.18 -3.77
C GLU A 73 7.39 -18.15 -2.57
N THR A 74 8.68 -17.92 -2.86
CA THR A 74 9.76 -17.82 -1.87
C THR A 74 9.59 -16.65 -0.91
N GLN A 75 8.76 -15.66 -1.25
CA GLN A 75 8.60 -14.41 -0.53
C GLN A 75 7.25 -14.31 0.20
N LYS A 76 6.40 -15.35 0.17
CA LYS A 76 5.06 -15.33 0.77
C LYS A 76 5.02 -15.01 2.27
N TRP A 77 6.12 -15.26 2.96
CA TRP A 77 6.26 -15.01 4.40
C TRP A 77 7.03 -13.71 4.69
N GLU A 78 7.49 -13.00 3.66
CA GLU A 78 8.13 -11.70 3.80
C GLU A 78 7.09 -10.60 4.04
N HIS A 79 7.51 -9.55 4.74
CA HIS A 79 6.73 -8.33 4.84
C HIS A 79 7.12 -7.38 3.70
N PHE A 80 6.13 -6.83 3.02
CA PHE A 80 6.35 -5.86 1.94
C PHE A 80 5.94 -4.47 2.40
N HIS A 81 6.91 -3.61 2.67
CA HIS A 81 6.65 -2.18 2.85
C HIS A 81 6.78 -1.51 1.48
N VAL A 82 5.70 -0.90 0.98
CA VAL A 82 5.66 -0.25 -0.35
C VAL A 82 5.21 1.21 -0.18
N PRO A 83 6.14 2.13 0.15
CA PRO A 83 5.81 3.55 0.25
C PRO A 83 5.61 4.20 -1.10
N LEU A 84 4.76 5.23 -1.11
CA LEU A 84 4.58 6.15 -2.21
C LEU A 84 4.96 7.56 -1.77
N LEU A 85 5.85 8.17 -2.53
CA LEU A 85 6.17 9.59 -2.45
C LEU A 85 5.48 10.29 -3.61
N LEU A 86 4.68 11.32 -3.32
CA LEU A 86 3.97 12.08 -4.35
C LEU A 86 4.22 13.58 -4.22
N SER A 87 4.31 14.23 -5.36
CA SER A 87 4.23 15.68 -5.54
C SER A 87 3.26 15.97 -6.69
N PRO A 88 2.87 17.23 -6.94
CA PRO A 88 1.93 17.56 -8.01
C PRO A 88 2.32 17.02 -9.39
N PHE A 89 3.61 16.80 -9.65
CA PHE A 89 4.13 16.38 -10.95
C PHE A 89 5.14 15.21 -10.90
N SER A 90 5.32 14.56 -9.74
CA SER A 90 6.23 13.41 -9.60
C SER A 90 5.67 12.38 -8.65
N ILE A 91 5.88 11.10 -8.95
CA ILE A 91 5.48 9.98 -8.11
C ILE A 91 6.59 8.93 -8.11
N THR A 92 6.92 8.43 -6.92
CA THR A 92 7.90 7.37 -6.73
C THR A 92 7.37 6.33 -5.78
N ALA A 93 7.37 5.07 -6.20
CA ALA A 93 7.12 3.91 -5.35
C ALA A 93 8.40 3.09 -5.21
N TYR A 94 8.64 2.50 -4.04
CA TYR A 94 9.78 1.62 -3.83
C TYR A 94 9.45 0.51 -2.84
N ARG A 95 10.24 -0.57 -2.86
CA ARG A 95 10.20 -1.61 -1.83
C ARG A 95 11.08 -1.21 -0.66
N GLY A 96 10.49 -0.99 0.51
CA GLY A 96 11.17 -0.92 1.79
C GLY A 96 11.51 -2.30 2.36
N SER A 97 12.51 -2.34 3.24
CA SER A 97 12.94 -3.51 4.02
C SER A 97 12.14 -3.69 5.31
#